data_AF-V4S242-F1
#
_entry.id   AF-V4S242-F1
#
_cell.length_a   1.000
_cell.length_b   1.000
_cell.length_c   1.000
_cell.angle_alpha   90.00
_cell.angle_beta   90.00
_cell.angle_gamma   90.00
#
_symmetry.space_group_name_H-M   'P 1'
#
loop_
_entity.id
_entity.type
_entity.pdbx_description
1 polymer ?
#
loop_
_entity_poly.entity_id
_entity_poly.type
_entity_poly.pdbx_seq_one_letter_code
_entity_poly.pdbx_strand_id
1 'polypeptide(L)'
;MAANDNLWSDLHGDLLVEIARWVKWYEDFVSFGGVCTSWRFAAVSENFMYKSSQVPWLVFPPAPAKEDDQDQDQEHIKDQSIFFSLTQGMIRRVTLPDFDSA
;
A
#
# COMPACT_ATOMS: atom_id res chain seq x y z
N MET A 1 44.74 -1.50 5.82
CA MET A 1 43.66 -2.37 5.32
C MET A 1 42.38 -1.78 5.88
N ALA A 2 41.78 -0.83 5.15
CA ALA A 2 40.52 -0.25 5.58
C ALA A 2 39.48 -1.36 5.49
N ALA A 3 38.96 -1.80 6.63
CA ALA A 3 37.74 -2.56 6.60
C ALA A 3 36.71 -1.65 5.92
N ASN A 4 36.07 -2.18 4.88
CA ASN A 4 34.80 -1.61 4.45
C ASN A 4 33.77 -2.23 5.40
N ASP A 5 33.85 -1.84 6.67
CA ASP A 5 32.78 -2.01 7.63
C ASP A 5 31.56 -1.34 7.00
N ASN A 6 30.57 -2.17 6.69
CA ASN A 6 29.39 -1.75 5.97
C ASN A 6 28.57 -0.89 6.96
N LEU A 7 28.87 0.42 6.99
CA LEU A 7 28.40 1.42 7.97
C LEU A 7 26.89 1.35 8.27
N TRP A 8 26.10 0.87 7.30
CA TRP A 8 24.66 0.68 7.38
C TRP A 8 24.20 -0.56 8.16
N SER A 9 25.03 -1.60 8.24
CA SER A 9 24.74 -2.82 8.99
C SER A 9 24.97 -2.64 10.49
N ASP A 10 25.95 -1.81 10.86
CA ASP A 10 26.30 -1.49 12.25
C ASP A 10 25.61 -0.21 12.75
N LEU A 11 24.61 0.28 12.02
CA LEU A 11 23.88 1.48 12.38
C LEU A 11 23.10 1.28 13.68
N HIS A 12 23.22 2.23 14.62
CA HIS A 12 22.51 2.17 15.89
C HIS A 12 20.99 2.11 15.68
N GLY A 13 20.30 1.32 16.51
CA GLY A 13 18.84 1.11 16.39
C GLY A 13 18.04 2.42 16.39
N ASP A 14 18.44 3.39 17.21
CA ASP A 14 17.76 4.69 17.27
C ASP A 14 17.84 5.47 15.95
N LEU A 15 18.95 5.34 15.22
CA LEU A 15 19.09 5.96 13.90
C LEU A 15 18.24 5.24 12.85
N LEU A 16 18.12 3.91 12.93
CA LEU A 16 17.21 3.16 12.07
C LEU A 16 15.75 3.55 12.32
N VAL A 17 15.36 3.73 13.58
CA VAL A 17 14.02 4.22 13.96
C VAL A 17 13.77 5.60 13.38
N GLU A 18 14.76 6.50 13.49
CA GLU A 18 14.63 7.84 12.94
C GLU A 18 14.48 7.77 11.41
N ILE A 19 15.35 7.04 10.70
CA ILE A 19 15.23 6.83 9.25
C ILE A 19 13.84 6.31 8.89
N ALA A 20 13.32 5.31 9.61
CA ALA A 20 12.01 4.72 9.37
C ALA A 20 10.89 5.78 9.43
N ARG A 21 10.99 6.76 10.34
CA ARG A 21 10.04 7.89 10.45
C ARG A 21 10.07 8.85 9.28
N TRP A 22 11.21 8.98 8.60
CA TRP A 22 11.39 9.84 7.43
C TRP A 22 10.95 9.18 6.11
N VAL A 23 10.66 7.88 6.11
CA VAL A 23 10.17 7.19 4.92
C VAL A 23 8.73 7.58 4.63
N LYS A 24 8.53 8.31 3.54
CA LYS A 24 7.23 8.93 3.19
C LYS A 24 6.22 7.94 2.63
N TRP A 25 6.66 7.02 1.80
CA TRP A 25 5.79 6.08 1.12
C TRP A 25 5.72 4.77 1.89
N TYR A 26 4.50 4.24 2.02
CA TYR A 26 4.30 2.99 2.75
C TYR A 26 5.05 1.81 2.12
N GLU A 27 5.18 1.79 0.79
CA GLU A 27 5.89 0.72 0.07
C GLU A 27 7.40 0.74 0.34
N ASP A 28 7.99 1.94 0.37
CA ASP A 28 9.38 2.12 0.75
C ASP A 28 9.59 1.73 2.22
N PHE A 29 8.60 2.00 3.09
CA PHE A 29 8.66 1.65 4.51
C PHE A 29 8.63 0.13 4.72
N VAL A 30 7.78 -0.58 3.96
CA VAL A 30 7.76 -2.05 3.95
C VAL A 30 9.07 -2.61 3.41
N SER A 31 9.60 -2.03 2.32
CA SER A 31 10.87 -2.46 1.72
C SER A 31 12.04 -2.24 2.69
N PHE A 32 12.05 -1.13 3.42
CA PHE A 32 13.01 -0.83 4.48
C PHE A 32 13.01 -1.91 5.57
N GLY A 33 11.85 -2.33 6.06
CA GLY A 33 11.74 -3.43 7.03
C GLY A 33 12.14 -4.81 6.50
N GLY A 34 12.25 -4.98 5.18
CA GLY A 34 12.62 -6.21 4.52
C GLY A 34 14.12 -6.52 4.50
N VAL A 35 14.98 -5.56 4.82
CA VAL A 35 16.45 -5.66 4.65
C VAL A 35 17.08 -6.72 5.57
N CYS A 36 16.89 -6.59 6.87
CA CYS A 36 17.38 -7.54 7.87
C CYS A 36 16.56 -7.43 9.17
N THR A 37 16.91 -8.22 10.20
CA THR A 37 16.17 -8.26 11.46
C THR A 37 16.18 -6.93 12.21
N SER A 38 17.32 -6.23 12.28
CA SER A 38 17.40 -4.93 12.98
C SER A 38 16.56 -3.85 12.30
N TRP A 39 16.58 -3.79 10.96
CA TRP A 39 15.75 -2.87 10.19
C TRP A 39 14.26 -3.20 10.33
N ARG A 40 13.90 -4.48 10.36
CA ARG A 40 12.53 -4.92 10.65
C ARG A 40 12.03 -4.47 12.01
N PHE A 41 12.87 -4.53 13.05
CA PHE A 41 12.52 -4.02 14.39
C PHE A 41 12.34 -2.50 14.41
N ALA A 42 13.07 -1.76 13.58
CA ALA A 42 12.87 -0.33 13.42
C ALA A 42 11.60 0.02 12.61
N ALA A 43 11.21 -0.84 11.67
CA ALA A 43 10.08 -0.66 10.76
C ALA A 43 8.70 -1.04 11.36
N VAL A 44 8.45 -0.68 12.62
CA VAL A 44 7.14 -0.92 13.26
C VAL A 44 6.13 0.15 12.88
N SER A 45 4.84 -0.20 12.88
CA SER A 45 3.76 0.68 12.40
C SER A 45 3.67 2.03 13.13
N GLU A 46 4.12 2.07 14.39
CA GLU A 46 4.21 3.27 15.22
C GLU A 46 5.25 4.27 14.68
N ASN A 47 6.28 3.79 13.99
CA ASN A 47 7.32 4.64 13.40
C ASN A 47 6.93 5.17 12.02
N PHE A 48 5.86 4.69 11.38
CA PHE A 48 5.39 5.27 10.12
C PHE A 48 4.57 6.53 10.37
N MET A 49 5.19 7.70 10.16
CA MET A 49 4.57 9.01 10.42
C MET A 49 3.61 9.49 9.32
N TYR A 50 3.75 8.98 8.10
CA TYR A 50 3.02 9.48 6.93
C TYR A 50 1.75 8.68 6.64
N LYS A 51 0.91 8.46 7.68
CA LYS A 51 -0.33 7.66 7.60
C LYS A 51 -1.37 8.21 6.61
N SER A 52 -1.27 9.49 6.25
CA SER A 52 -2.12 10.16 5.25
C SER A 52 -1.55 10.11 3.83
N SER A 53 -0.28 9.72 3.65
CA SER A 53 0.33 9.48 2.33
C SER A 53 -0.13 8.13 1.75
N GLN A 54 -1.40 7.80 1.98
CA GLN A 54 -2.05 6.67 1.32
C GLN A 54 -2.11 7.03 -0.16
N VAL A 55 -1.54 6.13 -0.94
CA VAL A 55 -1.36 6.22 -2.38
C VAL A 55 -2.63 6.78 -3.05
N PRO A 56 -2.52 7.67 -4.03
CA PRO A 56 -3.68 8.04 -4.85
C PRO A 56 -4.20 6.77 -5.55
N TRP A 57 -5.33 6.26 -5.07
CA TRP A 57 -6.04 5.16 -5.70
C TRP A 57 -6.87 5.71 -6.85
N LEU A 58 -6.68 5.19 -8.06
CA LEU A 58 -7.55 5.52 -9.19
C LEU A 58 -8.75 4.57 -9.20
N VAL A 59 -9.95 5.12 -9.14
CA VAL A 59 -11.20 4.37 -9.34
C VAL A 59 -11.41 4.19 -10.84
N PHE A 60 -11.60 2.95 -11.28
CA PHE A 60 -12.04 2.69 -12.63
C PHE A 60 -13.57 2.89 -12.72
N PRO A 61 -14.08 3.63 -13.72
CA PRO A 61 -15.51 3.75 -13.91
C PRO A 61 -16.14 2.37 -14.18
N PRO A 62 -17.38 2.14 -13.73
CA PRO A 62 -18.08 0.88 -14.00
C PRO A 62 -18.11 0.64 -15.51
N ALA A 63 -17.83 -0.61 -15.92
CA ALA A 63 -17.88 -0.97 -17.33
C ALA A 63 -19.30 -0.68 -17.86
N PRO A 64 -19.43 -0.13 -19.08
CA PRO A 64 -20.74 0.12 -19.66
C PRO A 64 -21.51 -1.19 -19.72
N ALA A 65 -22.73 -1.19 -19.17
CA ALA A 65 -23.63 -2.33 -19.25
C ALA A 65 -23.77 -2.70 -20.74
N LYS A 66 -23.37 -3.92 -21.10
CA LYS A 66 -23.72 -4.45 -22.41
C LYS A 66 -25.23 -4.68 -22.38
N GLU A 67 -25.97 -3.95 -23.22
CA GLU A 67 -27.44 -4.01 -23.26
C GLU A 67 -27.98 -5.30 -23.87
N ASP A 68 -27.13 -6.18 -24.40
CA ASP A 68 -27.54 -7.39 -25.10
C ASP A 68 -26.96 -8.63 -24.41
N ASP A 69 -27.74 -9.22 -23.50
CA ASP A 69 -27.98 -10.67 -23.42
C ASP A 69 -28.85 -10.97 -22.18
N GLN A 70 -30.08 -11.42 -22.45
CA GLN A 70 -31.02 -11.91 -21.44
C GLN A 70 -30.58 -13.30 -20.97
N ASP A 71 -29.72 -13.37 -19.95
CA ASP A 71 -29.57 -14.58 -19.14
C ASP A 71 -29.62 -14.20 -17.65
N GLN A 72 -30.69 -14.67 -17.01
CA GLN A 72 -30.97 -14.51 -15.60
C GLN A 72 -29.99 -15.39 -14.82
N ASP A 73 -28.90 -14.81 -14.28
CA ASP A 73 -28.12 -15.32 -13.12
C ASP A 73 -26.98 -14.34 -12.73
N GLN A 74 -27.16 -13.03 -12.93
CA GLN A 74 -26.08 -12.03 -12.82
C GLN A 74 -26.39 -10.92 -11.80
N GLU A 75 -26.75 -11.29 -10.57
CA GLU A 75 -27.20 -10.34 -9.54
C GLU A 75 -26.12 -9.85 -8.57
N HIS A 76 -24.81 -9.96 -8.85
CA HIS A 76 -23.81 -9.60 -7.83
C HIS A 76 -22.46 -9.06 -8.33
N ILE A 77 -22.45 -8.30 -9.43
CA ILE A 77 -21.24 -7.57 -9.87
C ILE A 77 -21.60 -6.15 -10.35
N LYS A 78 -22.50 -5.44 -9.67
CA LYS A 78 -22.75 -4.01 -9.97
C LYS A 78 -21.98 -3.05 -9.07
N ASP A 79 -21.58 -3.46 -7.87
CA ASP A 79 -21.02 -2.53 -6.87
C ASP A 79 -19.55 -2.78 -6.51
N GLN A 80 -18.82 -3.54 -7.34
CA GLN A 80 -17.38 -3.71 -7.18
C GLN A 80 -16.63 -2.57 -7.88
N SER A 81 -16.15 -1.61 -7.10
CA SER A 81 -15.22 -0.60 -7.60
C SER A 81 -13.82 -1.22 -7.71
N ILE A 82 -13.22 -1.05 -8.89
CA ILE A 82 -11.83 -1.47 -9.14
C ILE A 82 -10.93 -0.28 -8.85
N PHE A 83 -9.98 -0.45 -7.94
CA PHE A 83 -9.00 0.55 -7.55
C PHE A 83 -7.62 0.17 -8.07
N PHE A 84 -6.91 1.10 -8.68
CA PHE A 84 -5.52 0.93 -9.13
C PHE A 84 -4.56 1.65 -8.19
N SER A 85 -3.53 0.94 -7.71
CA SER A 85 -2.39 1.57 -7.03
C SER A 85 -1.33 1.96 -8.05
N LEU A 86 -1.10 3.26 -8.22
CA LEU A 86 -0.11 3.79 -9.17
C LEU A 86 1.34 3.47 -8.79
N THR A 87 1.63 3.27 -7.51
CA THR A 87 2.98 2.96 -7.03
C THR A 87 3.33 1.48 -7.19
N GLN A 88 2.36 0.59 -6.99
CA GLN A 88 2.56 -0.87 -7.05
C GLN A 88 2.30 -1.49 -8.43
N GLY A 89 1.61 -0.79 -9.34
CA GLY A 89 1.09 -1.39 -10.56
C GLY A 89 0.06 -2.51 -10.29
N MET A 90 -0.57 -2.50 -9.11
CA MET A 90 -1.49 -3.54 -8.64
C MET A 90 -2.95 -3.07 -8.70
N ILE A 91 -3.83 -4.00 -9.09
CA ILE A 91 -5.29 -3.80 -9.11
C ILE A 91 -5.90 -4.41 -7.85
N ARG A 92 -6.70 -3.62 -7.11
CA ARG A 92 -7.52 -4.10 -5.99
C ARG A 92 -9.00 -3.94 -6.30
N ARG A 93 -9.81 -4.92 -5.91
CA ARG A 93 -11.28 -4.85 -5.97
C ARG A 93 -11.80 -4.58 -4.58
N VAL A 94 -12.61 -3.55 -4.43
CA VAL A 94 -13.25 -3.22 -3.15
C VAL A 94 -14.74 -3.12 -3.40
N THR A 95 -15.51 -3.91 -2.65
CA THR A 95 -16.95 -3.73 -2.55
C THR A 95 -17.17 -2.52 -1.66
N LEU A 96 -17.69 -1.44 -2.24
CA LEU A 96 -18.08 -0.29 -1.45
C LEU A 96 -19.44 -0.60 -0.81
N PRO A 97 -19.64 -0.36 0.48
CA PRO A 97 -20.97 -0.41 1.07
C PRO A 97 -21.82 0.67 0.40
N ASP A 98 -23.08 0.34 0.09
CA ASP A 98 -24.03 1.30 -0.44
C ASP A 98 -24.11 2.49 0.51
N PHE A 99 -23.80 3.68 -0.01
CA PHE A 99 -24.11 4.92 0.69
C PHE A 99 -25.62 5.12 0.59
N ASP A 100 -26.37 4.43 1.46
CA ASP A 100 -27.74 4.83 1.76
C ASP A 100 -27.68 6.27 2.29
N SER A 101 -28.05 7.21 1.43
CA SER A 101 -28.13 8.63 1.74
C SER A 101 -29.16 8.82 2.86
N ALA A 102 -28.70 9.41 3.97
CA ALA A 102 -29.57 9.93 5.03
C ALA A 102 -30.19 11.28 4.64
#